data_AF-A0A4R0L6H9-F1
#
_entry.id   AF-A0A4R0L6H9-F1
#
_cell.length_a   1.000
_cell.length_b   1.000
_cell.length_c   1.000
_cell.angle_alpha   90.00
_cell.angle_beta   90.00
_cell.angle_gamma   90.00
#
_symmetry.space_group_name_H-M   'P 1'
#
loop_
_entity.id
_entity.type
_entity.pdbx_description
1 polymer ?
#
loop_
_entity_poly.entity_id
_entity_poly.type
_entity_poly.pdbx_seq_one_letter_code
_entity_poly.pdbx_strand_id
1 'polypeptide(L)'
;MRKVAAELDVQAPALYWHVKNKQELLDAMARVLFVSAVDGIEAPRRGTQWQDWLIELAGRLRAALLRYRDGARVLAGTNVSDDSMWRVTELTLRTLEDAGFQMRDAVRIFPILLHYTIGFVLEEQAQTGVAYPDGNPYNPDEIIQAVDATRYPLTARMVGDLFTADPDAEFDHGLRIILAGIDATVRPKV
;
A
#
# COMPACT_ATOMS: atom_id res chain seq x y z
N MET A 1 -1.43 24.51 -0.26
CA MET A 1 -1.00 25.64 0.60
C MET A 1 -2.17 26.53 1.03
N ARG A 2 -2.85 27.28 0.15
CA ARG A 2 -3.95 28.18 0.56
C ARG A 2 -5.07 27.52 1.40
N LYS A 3 -5.56 26.35 0.97
CA LYS A 3 -6.58 25.60 1.73
C LYS A 3 -6.11 25.21 3.13
N VAL A 4 -4.85 24.78 3.26
CA VAL A 4 -4.24 24.42 4.55
C VAL A 4 -4.08 25.65 5.44
N ALA A 5 -3.71 26.80 4.87
CA ALA A 5 -3.58 28.04 5.61
C ALA A 5 -4.93 28.51 6.17
N ALA A 6 -5.98 28.43 5.36
CA ALA A 6 -7.34 28.74 5.78
C ALA A 6 -7.84 27.81 6.91
N GLU A 7 -7.58 26.51 6.80
CA GLU A 7 -7.94 25.53 7.85
C GLU A 7 -7.22 25.79 9.18
N LEU A 8 -6.01 26.33 9.11
CA LEU A 8 -5.19 26.66 10.28
C LEU A 8 -5.37 28.12 10.77
N ASP A 9 -6.31 28.87 10.18
CA ASP A 9 -6.55 30.30 10.46
C ASP A 9 -5.27 31.17 10.38
N VAL A 10 -4.39 30.87 9.42
CA VAL A 10 -3.15 31.63 9.17
C VAL A 10 -3.05 32.09 7.73
N GLN A 11 -2.19 33.08 7.49
CA GLN A 11 -1.88 33.53 6.13
C GLN A 11 -0.95 32.53 5.42
N ALA A 12 -1.18 32.27 4.13
CA ALA A 12 -0.36 31.34 3.33
C ALA A 12 1.17 31.57 3.42
N PRO A 13 1.70 32.82 3.44
CA PRO A 13 3.12 33.08 3.68
C PRO A 13 3.68 32.49 4.98
N ALA A 14 2.86 32.38 6.04
CA ALA A 14 3.30 31.79 7.31
C ALA A 14 3.64 30.29 7.16
N LEU A 15 2.91 29.56 6.31
CA LEU A 15 3.20 28.14 6.05
C LEU A 15 4.56 27.93 5.37
N TYR A 16 4.98 28.87 4.52
CA TYR A 16 6.24 28.75 3.77
C TYR A 16 7.49 28.80 4.67
N TRP A 17 7.36 29.30 5.91
CA TRP A 17 8.41 29.21 6.92
C TRP A 17 8.65 27.79 7.43
N HIS A 18 7.61 26.95 7.42
CA HIS A 18 7.68 25.57 7.89
C HIS A 18 7.80 24.57 6.74
N VAL A 19 7.19 24.89 5.59
CA VAL A 19 7.08 23.97 4.45
C VAL A 19 7.17 24.79 3.16
N LYS A 20 8.32 24.70 2.47
CA LYS A 20 8.71 25.59 1.35
C LYS A 20 7.84 25.41 0.11
N ASN A 21 7.22 24.26 -0.08
CA ASN A 21 6.37 23.99 -1.24
C ASN A 21 5.38 22.85 -0.98
N LYS A 22 4.53 22.57 -1.97
CA LYS A 22 3.54 21.48 -1.87
C LYS A 22 4.19 20.10 -1.71
N GLN A 23 5.33 19.87 -2.35
CA GLN A 23 6.02 18.57 -2.27
C GLN A 23 6.50 18.29 -0.85
N GLU A 24 7.14 19.27 -0.20
CA GLU A 24 7.60 19.13 1.18
C GLU A 24 6.43 18.90 2.16
N LEU A 25 5.25 19.45 1.87
CA LEU A 25 4.04 19.14 2.64
C LEU A 25 3.61 17.69 2.45
N LEU A 26 3.60 17.20 1.20
CA LEU A 26 3.24 15.82 0.88
C LEU A 26 4.24 14.83 1.48
N ASP A 27 5.54 15.12 1.43
CA ASP A 27 6.58 14.30 2.05
C ASP A 27 6.39 14.24 3.57
N ALA A 28 6.06 15.35 4.22
CA ALA A 28 5.75 15.38 5.64
C ALA A 28 4.49 14.57 5.99
N MET A 29 3.44 14.65 5.17
CA MET A 29 2.22 13.85 5.35
C MET A 29 2.48 12.35 5.15
N ALA A 30 3.25 12.00 4.11
CA ALA A 30 3.63 10.62 3.82
C ALA A 30 4.48 10.02 4.95
N ARG A 31 5.40 10.81 5.51
CA ARG A 31 6.18 10.42 6.69
C ARG A 31 5.28 10.11 7.88
N VAL A 32 4.33 10.99 8.22
CA VAL A 32 3.40 10.76 9.33
C VAL A 32 2.57 9.50 9.11
N LEU A 33 2.06 9.29 7.89
CA LEU A 33 1.30 8.10 7.52
C LEU A 33 2.16 6.84 7.71
N PHE A 34 3.35 6.81 7.12
CA PHE A 34 4.25 5.67 7.18
C PHE A 34 4.65 5.34 8.62
N VAL A 35 5.08 6.33 9.40
CA VAL A 35 5.42 6.17 10.81
C VAL A 35 4.24 5.56 11.58
N SER A 36 3.02 6.02 11.34
CA SER A 36 1.83 5.47 12.00
C SER A 36 1.55 4.01 11.61
N ALA A 37 1.91 3.59 10.40
CA ALA A 37 1.73 2.22 9.94
C ALA A 37 2.67 1.23 10.67
N VAL A 38 3.91 1.66 10.90
CA VAL A 38 4.95 0.82 11.47
C VAL A 38 5.13 1.05 12.97
N ASP A 39 4.30 1.90 13.58
CA ASP A 39 4.34 2.13 15.03
C ASP A 39 4.09 0.82 15.79
N GLY A 40 4.95 0.56 16.78
CA GLY A 40 4.92 -0.67 17.56
C GLY A 40 5.12 -1.97 16.76
N ILE A 41 5.63 -1.93 15.52
CA ILE A 41 6.08 -3.16 14.84
C ILE A 41 7.27 -3.74 15.58
N GLU A 42 7.25 -5.04 15.85
CA GLU A 42 8.34 -5.76 16.49
C GLU A 42 8.83 -6.91 15.60
N ALA A 43 9.99 -7.45 15.95
CA ALA A 43 10.50 -8.67 15.33
C ALA A 43 9.49 -9.84 15.42
N PRO A 44 9.48 -10.76 14.45
CA PRO A 44 8.57 -11.90 14.46
C PRO A 44 8.73 -12.70 15.76
N ARG A 45 7.59 -13.12 16.35
CA ARG A 45 7.61 -14.00 17.52
C ARG A 45 8.19 -15.35 17.14
N ARG A 46 8.81 -16.05 18.09
CA ARG A 46 9.35 -17.40 17.87
C ARG A 46 8.30 -18.32 17.26
N GLY A 47 8.63 -18.95 16.12
CA GLY A 47 7.74 -19.86 15.39
C GLY A 47 6.80 -19.18 14.38
N THR A 48 6.80 -17.85 14.30
CA THR A 48 6.10 -17.12 13.23
C THR A 48 6.82 -17.36 11.91
N GLN A 49 6.09 -17.73 10.86
CA GLN A 49 6.65 -17.84 9.52
C GLN A 49 6.96 -16.43 9.00
N TRP A 50 8.06 -16.29 8.27
CA TRP A 50 8.44 -14.99 7.71
C TRP A 50 7.37 -14.42 6.79
N GLN A 51 6.63 -15.26 6.06
CA GLN A 51 5.51 -14.84 5.21
C GLN A 51 4.41 -14.17 6.02
N ASP A 52 4.00 -14.77 7.14
CA ASP A 52 2.92 -14.25 7.99
C ASP A 52 3.31 -12.89 8.60
N TRP A 53 4.58 -12.71 8.97
CA TRP A 53 5.08 -11.43 9.49
C TRP A 53 5.09 -10.33 8.41
N LEU A 54 5.48 -10.67 7.16
CA LEU A 54 5.42 -9.70 6.05
C LEU A 54 3.98 -9.38 5.63
N ILE A 55 3.06 -10.34 5.76
CA ILE A 55 1.62 -10.11 5.59
C ILE A 55 1.10 -9.13 6.63
N GLU A 56 1.46 -9.30 7.92
CA GLU A 56 1.09 -8.34 8.97
C GLU A 56 1.63 -6.95 8.65
N LEU A 57 2.90 -6.85 8.26
CA LEU A 57 3.54 -5.58 7.92
C LEU A 57 2.82 -4.86 6.76
N ALA A 58 2.53 -5.59 5.69
CA ALA A 58 1.81 -5.04 4.54
C ALA A 58 0.37 -4.65 4.90
N GLY A 59 -0.31 -5.45 5.73
CA GLY A 59 -1.66 -5.16 6.23
C GLY A 59 -1.72 -3.89 7.07
N ARG A 60 -0.73 -3.68 7.95
CA ARG A 60 -0.58 -2.43 8.73
C ARG A 60 -0.41 -1.21 7.82
N LEU A 61 0.42 -1.33 6.78
CA LEU A 61 0.59 -0.28 5.78
C LEU A 61 -0.72 0.00 5.03
N ARG A 62 -1.42 -1.03 4.54
CA ARG A 62 -2.72 -0.88 3.89
C ARG A 62 -3.72 -0.16 4.79
N ALA A 63 -3.84 -0.57 6.05
CA ALA A 63 -4.75 0.06 7.02
C ALA A 63 -4.43 1.55 7.23
N ALA A 64 -3.15 1.91 7.35
CA ALA A 64 -2.73 3.31 7.48
C ALA A 64 -3.03 4.13 6.21
N LEU A 65 -2.88 3.55 5.03
CA LEU A 65 -3.22 4.21 3.76
C LEU A 65 -4.73 4.42 3.61
N LEU A 66 -5.54 3.43 3.95
CA LEU A 66 -7.00 3.49 3.87
C LEU A 66 -7.63 4.47 4.87
N ARG A 67 -6.93 4.79 5.98
CA ARG A 67 -7.38 5.79 6.95
C ARG A 67 -7.58 7.18 6.35
N TYR A 68 -6.91 7.50 5.25
CA TYR A 68 -7.01 8.78 4.57
C TYR A 68 -7.48 8.58 3.13
N ARG A 69 -8.45 9.37 2.68
CA ARG A 69 -9.07 9.27 1.33
C ARG A 69 -8.07 9.05 0.19
N ASP A 70 -6.96 9.78 0.17
CA ASP A 70 -5.92 9.71 -0.86
C ASP A 70 -4.59 9.16 -0.31
N GLY A 71 -4.63 8.36 0.76
CA GLY A 71 -3.43 7.92 1.48
C GLY A 71 -2.39 7.25 0.59
N ALA A 72 -2.81 6.38 -0.34
CA ALA A 72 -1.90 5.75 -1.30
C ALA A 72 -1.26 6.76 -2.25
N ARG A 73 -2.00 7.77 -2.72
CA ARG A 73 -1.47 8.83 -3.58
C ARG A 73 -0.52 9.78 -2.84
N VAL A 74 -0.76 9.98 -1.54
CA VAL A 74 0.13 10.78 -0.68
C VAL A 74 1.46 10.07 -0.48
N LEU A 75 1.46 8.74 -0.29
CA LEU A 75 2.70 7.98 -0.14
C LEU A 75 3.41 7.74 -1.49
N ALA A 76 2.66 7.51 -2.57
CA ALA A 76 3.22 7.24 -3.89
C ALA A 76 4.12 8.38 -4.39
N GLY A 77 5.37 8.05 -4.73
CA GLY A 77 6.34 9.02 -5.26
C GLY A 77 6.94 9.96 -4.21
N THR A 78 6.74 9.69 -2.92
CA THR A 78 7.39 10.44 -1.83
C THR A 78 8.60 9.67 -1.29
N ASN A 79 9.59 10.42 -0.83
CA ASN A 79 10.77 9.85 -0.18
C ASN A 79 10.62 9.95 1.34
N VAL A 80 10.33 8.84 2.00
CA VAL A 80 10.24 8.77 3.47
C VAL A 80 11.62 8.49 4.04
N SER A 81 12.33 9.55 4.42
CA SER A 81 13.62 9.46 5.13
C SER A 81 13.40 9.66 6.63
N ASP A 82 13.07 8.58 7.33
CA ASP A 82 12.72 8.57 8.77
C ASP A 82 13.29 7.31 9.45
N ASP A 83 13.63 7.40 10.73
CA ASP A 83 14.18 6.28 11.51
C ASP A 83 13.27 5.06 11.49
N SER A 84 11.95 5.29 11.47
CA SER A 84 10.93 4.22 11.41
C SER A 84 11.03 3.41 10.12
N MET A 85 11.38 4.05 8.99
CA MET A 85 11.62 3.40 7.69
C MET A 85 12.87 2.53 7.74
N TRP A 86 13.95 3.02 8.35
CA TRP A 86 15.19 2.26 8.50
C TRP A 86 15.00 1.06 9.42
N ARG A 87 14.33 1.26 10.57
CA ARG A 87 14.01 0.19 11.52
C ARG A 87 13.18 -0.93 10.88
N VAL A 88 12.12 -0.59 10.15
CA VAL A 88 11.26 -1.63 9.55
C VAL A 88 11.94 -2.36 8.40
N THR A 89 12.80 -1.65 7.65
CA THR A 89 13.63 -2.27 6.61
C THR A 89 14.62 -3.25 7.24
N GLU A 90 15.30 -2.84 8.32
CA GLU A 90 16.23 -3.71 9.07
C GLU A 90 15.52 -4.96 9.64
N LEU A 91 14.34 -4.80 10.25
CA LEU A 91 13.53 -5.91 10.75
C LEU A 91 13.14 -6.88 9.61
N THR A 92 12.78 -6.33 8.45
CA THR A 92 12.45 -7.12 7.26
C THR A 92 13.64 -7.93 6.78
N LEU A 93 14.82 -7.30 6.65
CA LEU A 93 16.03 -7.97 6.19
C LEU A 93 16.47 -9.06 7.17
N ARG A 94 16.43 -8.81 8.49
CA ARG A 94 16.74 -9.81 9.52
C ARG A 94 15.78 -11.00 9.48
N THR A 95 14.48 -10.73 9.38
CA THR A 95 13.46 -11.79 9.28
C THR A 95 13.71 -12.68 8.07
N LEU A 96 14.14 -12.11 6.95
CA LEU A 96 14.48 -12.85 5.74
C LEU A 96 15.81 -13.61 5.85
N GLU A 97 16.85 -13.00 6.45
CA GLU A 97 18.11 -13.71 6.73
C GLU A 97 17.90 -14.92 7.65
N ASP A 98 17.11 -14.77 8.71
CA ASP A 98 16.76 -15.86 9.63
C ASP A 98 15.97 -16.97 8.91
N ALA A 99 15.22 -16.62 7.87
CA ALA A 99 14.56 -17.57 6.98
C ALA A 99 15.52 -18.19 5.93
N GLY A 100 16.79 -17.79 5.86
CA GLY A 100 17.80 -18.34 4.96
C GLY A 100 17.88 -17.66 3.60
N PHE A 101 17.32 -16.46 3.44
CA PHE A 101 17.52 -15.66 2.24
C PHE A 101 18.93 -15.05 2.23
N GLN A 102 19.51 -14.91 1.04
CA GLN A 102 20.74 -14.15 0.88
C GLN A 102 20.43 -12.66 0.83
N MET A 103 21.31 -11.81 1.38
CA MET A 103 21.10 -10.35 1.43
C MET A 103 20.80 -9.75 0.04
N ARG A 104 21.51 -10.20 -1.02
CA ARG A 104 21.32 -9.72 -2.41
C ARG A 104 19.89 -9.87 -2.94
N ASP A 105 19.16 -10.80 -2.35
CA ASP A 105 17.83 -11.21 -2.71
C ASP A 105 16.80 -10.60 -1.76
N ALA A 106 17.09 -10.62 -0.44
CA ALA A 106 16.26 -10.03 0.60
C ALA A 106 15.97 -8.53 0.36
N VAL A 107 16.95 -7.76 -0.13
CA VAL A 107 16.78 -6.32 -0.42
C VAL A 107 15.71 -6.01 -1.47
N ARG A 108 15.32 -6.99 -2.29
CA ARG A 108 14.29 -6.81 -3.32
C ARG A 108 12.88 -7.02 -2.78
N ILE A 109 12.72 -7.68 -1.64
CA ILE A 109 11.42 -8.11 -1.11
C ILE A 109 10.67 -6.93 -0.51
N PHE A 110 11.32 -6.08 0.29
CA PHE A 110 10.65 -4.92 0.90
C PHE A 110 10.03 -3.97 -0.15
N PRO A 111 10.72 -3.56 -1.23
CA PRO A 111 10.10 -2.79 -2.31
C PRO A 111 8.91 -3.49 -2.97
N ILE A 112 8.94 -4.81 -3.13
CA ILE A 112 7.81 -5.57 -3.71
C ILE A 112 6.57 -5.44 -2.82
N LEU A 113 6.72 -5.59 -1.50
CA LEU A 113 5.62 -5.41 -0.54
C LEU A 113 5.05 -3.99 -0.61
N LEU A 114 5.93 -2.99 -0.64
CA LEU A 114 5.55 -1.59 -0.71
C LEU A 114 4.78 -1.29 -2.01
N HIS A 115 5.29 -1.73 -3.16
CA HIS A 115 4.66 -1.49 -4.46
C HIS A 115 3.32 -2.20 -4.59
N TYR A 116 3.24 -3.46 -4.17
CA TYR A 116 1.98 -4.21 -4.15
C TYR A 116 0.94 -3.51 -3.28
N THR A 117 1.33 -3.11 -2.07
CA THR A 117 0.42 -2.46 -1.12
C THR A 117 -0.07 -1.11 -1.62
N ILE A 118 0.83 -0.26 -2.13
CA ILE A 118 0.45 1.04 -2.70
C ILE A 118 -0.46 0.85 -3.91
N GLY A 119 -0.10 -0.05 -4.84
CA GLY A 119 -0.87 -0.30 -6.05
C GLY A 119 -2.28 -0.82 -5.74
N PHE A 120 -2.39 -1.78 -4.81
CA PHE A 120 -3.68 -2.31 -4.38
C PHE A 120 -4.56 -1.21 -3.78
N VAL A 121 -4.01 -0.43 -2.84
CA VAL A 121 -4.79 0.62 -2.16
C VAL A 121 -5.14 1.79 -3.10
N LEU A 122 -4.31 2.08 -4.11
CA LEU A 122 -4.66 3.07 -5.14
C LEU A 122 -5.95 2.69 -5.87
N GLU A 123 -6.07 1.43 -6.29
CA GLU A 123 -7.27 0.92 -6.97
C GLU A 123 -8.47 0.86 -6.02
N GLU A 124 -8.26 0.37 -4.80
CA GLU A 124 -9.29 0.31 -3.76
C GLU A 124 -9.87 1.70 -3.42
N GLN A 125 -9.00 2.71 -3.27
CA GLN A 125 -9.44 4.09 -3.03
C GLN A 125 -10.14 4.69 -4.24
N ALA A 126 -9.70 4.36 -5.47
CA ALA A 126 -10.34 4.83 -6.69
C ALA A 126 -11.78 4.31 -6.81
N GLN A 127 -12.01 3.04 -6.45
CA GLN A 127 -13.33 2.40 -6.51
C GLN A 127 -14.38 3.07 -5.61
N THR A 128 -13.97 3.77 -4.55
CA THR A 128 -14.90 4.54 -3.69
C THR A 128 -15.64 5.65 -4.43
N GLY A 129 -15.17 6.06 -5.61
CA GLY A 129 -15.81 7.08 -6.44
C GLY A 129 -15.66 8.51 -5.92
N VAL A 130 -15.03 8.73 -4.76
CA VAL A 130 -14.95 10.07 -4.13
C VAL A 130 -14.23 11.09 -5.02
N ALA A 131 -13.33 10.64 -5.89
CA ALA A 131 -12.65 11.50 -6.86
C ALA A 131 -13.51 11.91 -8.07
N TYR A 132 -14.70 11.32 -8.24
CA TYR A 132 -15.55 11.47 -9.42
C TYR A 132 -16.95 12.01 -9.04
N PRO A 133 -17.10 13.34 -8.91
CA PRO A 133 -18.36 13.95 -8.47
C PRO A 133 -19.51 13.78 -9.47
N ASP A 134 -19.18 13.58 -10.75
CA ASP A 134 -20.14 13.49 -11.85
C ASP A 134 -20.45 12.04 -12.27
N GLY A 135 -20.14 11.07 -11.42
CA GLY A 135 -20.39 9.64 -11.65
C GLY A 135 -19.13 8.80 -11.43
N ASN A 136 -19.28 7.68 -10.72
CA ASN A 136 -18.15 6.79 -10.41
C ASN A 136 -17.86 5.86 -11.60
N PRO A 137 -16.73 6.01 -12.33
CA PRO A 137 -16.40 5.11 -13.44
C PRO A 137 -16.14 3.67 -12.98
N TYR A 138 -15.97 3.45 -11.67
CA TYR A 138 -15.83 2.14 -11.04
C TYR A 138 -17.15 1.58 -10.50
N ASN A 139 -18.29 2.15 -10.89
CA ASN A 139 -19.59 1.62 -10.52
C ASN A 139 -19.74 0.17 -11.03
N PRO A 140 -19.91 -0.83 -10.13
CA PRO A 140 -20.01 -2.23 -10.51
C PRO A 140 -21.10 -2.52 -11.53
N ASP A 141 -22.29 -1.91 -11.35
CA ASP A 141 -23.44 -2.15 -12.22
C ASP A 141 -23.19 -1.64 -13.65
N GLU A 142 -22.56 -0.47 -13.76
CA GLU A 142 -22.22 0.13 -15.06
C GLU A 142 -21.14 -0.69 -15.78
N ILE A 143 -20.13 -1.19 -15.05
CA ILE A 143 -19.07 -2.02 -15.62
C ILE A 143 -19.61 -3.39 -16.05
N ILE A 144 -20.42 -4.05 -15.22
CA ILE A 144 -21.05 -5.33 -15.55
C ILE A 144 -21.90 -5.21 -16.82
N GLN A 145 -22.70 -4.13 -16.93
CA GLN A 145 -23.55 -3.90 -18.11
C GLN A 145 -22.75 -3.54 -19.37
N ALA A 146 -21.57 -2.93 -19.23
CA ALA A 146 -20.74 -2.55 -20.36
C ALA A 146 -20.03 -3.74 -21.04
N VAL A 147 -19.87 -4.87 -20.35
CA VAL A 147 -19.20 -6.05 -20.91
C VAL A 147 -20.17 -6.87 -21.76
N ASP A 148 -19.90 -6.95 -23.07
CA ASP A 148 -20.58 -7.88 -23.97
C ASP A 148 -20.22 -9.34 -23.60
N ALA A 149 -21.09 -9.99 -22.83
CA ALA A 149 -20.88 -11.36 -22.37
C ALA A 149 -20.88 -12.40 -23.50
N THR A 150 -21.44 -12.09 -24.68
CA THR A 150 -21.40 -13.00 -25.84
C THR A 150 -20.02 -13.00 -26.48
N ARG A 151 -19.37 -11.82 -26.52
CA ARG A 151 -18.04 -11.63 -27.08
C ARG A 151 -16.91 -11.89 -26.08
N TYR A 152 -17.15 -11.57 -24.81
CA TYR A 152 -16.17 -11.62 -23.72
C TYR A 152 -16.68 -12.42 -22.50
N PRO A 153 -17.03 -13.71 -22.67
CA PRO A 153 -17.67 -14.50 -21.62
C PRO A 153 -16.79 -14.69 -20.37
N LEU A 154 -15.46 -14.76 -20.53
CA LEU A 154 -14.54 -14.87 -19.40
C LEU A 154 -14.45 -13.55 -18.62
N THR A 155 -14.41 -12.42 -19.31
CA THR A 155 -14.37 -11.08 -18.70
C THR A 155 -15.66 -10.79 -17.96
N ALA A 156 -16.82 -11.12 -18.53
CA ALA A 156 -18.10 -10.91 -17.87
C ALA A 156 -18.19 -11.67 -16.53
N ARG A 157 -17.70 -12.92 -16.49
CA ARG A 157 -17.60 -13.69 -15.24
C ARG A 157 -16.63 -13.06 -14.26
N MET A 158 -15.40 -12.77 -14.70
CA MET A 158 -14.37 -12.16 -13.87
C MET A 158 -14.84 -10.84 -13.24
N VAL A 159 -15.48 -9.97 -14.02
CA VAL A 159 -16.03 -8.69 -13.54
C VAL A 159 -17.10 -8.91 -12.47
N GLY A 160 -18.01 -9.88 -12.67
CA GLY A 160 -18.99 -10.24 -11.66
C GLY A 160 -18.35 -10.70 -10.36
N ASP A 161 -17.36 -11.59 -10.44
CA ASP A 161 -16.66 -12.12 -9.26
C ASP A 161 -15.87 -11.01 -8.54
N LEU A 162 -15.10 -10.20 -9.28
CA LEU A 162 -14.22 -9.16 -8.74
C LEU A 162 -14.97 -8.12 -7.90
N PHE A 163 -16.16 -7.70 -8.33
CA PHE A 163 -16.95 -6.69 -7.61
C PHE A 163 -17.70 -7.23 -6.39
N THR A 164 -17.79 -8.56 -6.25
CA THR A 164 -18.36 -9.19 -5.05
C THR A 164 -17.30 -9.66 -4.06
N ALA A 165 -16.02 -9.53 -4.41
CA ALA A 165 -14.91 -9.98 -3.60
C ALA A 165 -14.70 -9.07 -2.38
N ASP A 166 -14.26 -9.68 -1.28
CA ASP A 166 -13.82 -8.97 -0.08
C ASP A 166 -12.42 -8.39 -0.32
N PRO A 167 -12.24 -7.05 -0.29
CA PRO A 167 -10.93 -6.43 -0.51
C PRO A 167 -9.85 -6.91 0.46
N ASP A 168 -10.22 -7.28 1.70
CA ASP A 168 -9.27 -7.81 2.67
C ASP A 168 -8.76 -9.19 2.24
N ALA A 169 -9.66 -10.06 1.77
CA ALA A 169 -9.31 -11.38 1.28
C ALA A 169 -8.47 -11.31 -0.01
N GLU A 170 -8.80 -10.40 -0.94
CA GLU A 170 -8.06 -10.21 -2.19
C GLU A 170 -6.64 -9.68 -1.96
N PHE A 171 -6.49 -8.74 -1.01
CA PHE A 171 -5.18 -8.24 -0.60
C PHE A 171 -4.31 -9.36 -0.03
N ASP A 172 -4.86 -10.15 0.90
CA ASP A 172 -4.13 -11.25 1.53
C ASP A 172 -3.77 -12.34 0.51
N HIS A 173 -4.70 -12.65 -0.41
CA HIS A 173 -4.51 -13.64 -1.46
C HIS A 173 -3.38 -13.27 -2.41
N GLY A 174 -3.39 -12.06 -2.97
CA GLY A 174 -2.34 -11.60 -3.88
C GLY A 174 -0.97 -11.56 -3.20
N LEU A 175 -0.93 -11.14 -1.92
CA LEU A 175 0.31 -11.12 -1.15
C LEU A 175 0.86 -12.54 -0.91
N ARG A 176 0.02 -13.51 -0.57
CA ARG A 176 0.41 -14.92 -0.44
C ARG A 176 0.97 -15.48 -1.73
N ILE A 177 0.37 -15.15 -2.89
CA ILE A 177 0.89 -15.57 -4.20
C ILE A 177 2.30 -15.00 -4.42
N ILE A 178 2.50 -13.71 -4.16
CA ILE A 178 3.80 -13.05 -4.31
C ILE A 178 4.85 -13.70 -3.41
N LEU A 179 4.54 -13.90 -2.13
CA LEU A 179 5.45 -14.49 -1.15
C LEU A 179 5.78 -15.95 -1.47
N ALA A 180 4.81 -16.74 -1.94
CA ALA A 180 5.05 -18.10 -2.41
C ALA A 180 5.96 -18.12 -3.65
N GLY A 181 5.77 -17.19 -4.59
CA GLY A 181 6.65 -17.03 -5.75
C GLY A 181 8.08 -16.67 -5.35
N ILE A 182 8.24 -15.79 -4.36
CA ILE A 182 9.54 -15.43 -3.79
C ILE A 182 10.21 -16.67 -3.16
N ASP A 183 9.51 -17.40 -2.29
CA ASP A 183 10.05 -18.61 -1.66
C ASP A 183 10.50 -19.63 -2.70
N ALA A 184 9.71 -19.84 -3.75
CA ALA A 184 9.98 -20.82 -4.80
C ALA A 184 11.16 -20.46 -5.73
N THR A 185 11.45 -19.18 -5.93
CA THR A 185 12.40 -18.70 -6.95
C THR A 185 13.67 -18.08 -6.39
N VAL A 186 13.62 -17.58 -5.15
CA VAL A 186 14.67 -16.74 -4.56
C VAL A 186 15.35 -17.44 -3.39
N ARG A 187 14.62 -18.24 -2.62
CA ARG A 187 15.21 -18.95 -1.48
C ARG A 187 16.13 -20.06 -1.99
N PRO A 188 17.40 -20.13 -1.54
CA PRO A 188 18.28 -21.22 -1.91
C PRO A 188 17.62 -22.55 -1.53
N LYS A 189 17.55 -23.49 -2.47
CA LYS A 189 17.19 -24.88 -2.15
C LYS A 189 18.37 -25.46 -1.37
N VAL A 190 18.13 -25.78 -0.09
CA VAL A 190 19.06 -26.56 0.73
C VAL A 190 19.17 -27.97 0.17
#